data_AF-A0A2A3Z0B6-F1
#
_entry.id   AF-A0A2A3Z0B6-F1
#
_cell.length_a   1.000
_cell.length_b   1.000
_cell.length_c   1.000
_cell.angle_alpha   90.00
_cell.angle_beta   90.00
_cell.angle_gamma   90.00
#
_symmetry.space_group_name_H-M   'P 1'
#
loop_
_entity.id
_entity.type
_entity.pdbx_description
1 polymer ?
#
loop_
_entity_poly.entity_id
_entity_poly.type
_entity_poly.pdbx_seq_one_letter_code
_entity_poly.pdbx_strand_id
1 'polypeptide(L)'
;MMKDRRDTVKTLAKLDDEKATLQAKISKIEKQESDAYELALASGWSQSELKKMGFTRKTGPRRAKKTKDDSTTITPNNGQEASAQTTPQRE
;
A
#
# COMPACT_ATOMS: atom_id res chain seq x y z
N MET A 1 48.61 6.85 2.75
CA MET A 1 47.94 6.43 1.48
C MET A 1 46.85 5.37 1.65
N MET A 2 47.08 4.17 2.21
CA MET A 2 45.98 3.19 2.39
C MET A 2 45.00 3.53 3.54
N LYS A 3 45.48 4.23 4.58
CA LYS A 3 44.64 4.68 5.70
C LYS A 3 43.60 5.71 5.25
N ASP A 4 44.04 6.70 4.49
CA ASP A 4 43.20 7.79 3.95
C ASP A 4 42.06 7.25 3.08
N ARG A 5 42.35 6.27 2.21
CA ARG A 5 41.33 5.61 1.38
C ARG A 5 40.26 4.89 2.21
N ARG A 6 40.66 4.20 3.28
CA ARG A 6 39.70 3.51 4.17
C ARG A 6 38.84 4.50 4.95
N ASP A 7 39.40 5.62 5.37
CA ASP A 7 38.67 6.65 6.08
C ASP A 7 37.66 7.35 5.16
N THR A 8 37.99 7.58 3.88
CA THR A 8 37.03 8.09 2.89
C THR A 8 35.86 7.12 2.67
N VAL A 9 36.12 5.83 2.53
CA VAL A 9 35.06 4.81 2.35
C VAL A 9 34.16 4.72 3.58
N LYS A 10 34.71 4.81 4.79
CA LYS A 10 33.92 4.87 6.03
C LYS A 10 33.01 6.09 6.08
N THR A 11 33.50 7.25 5.64
CA THR A 11 32.69 8.46 5.58
C THR A 11 31.55 8.32 4.57
N LEU A 12 31.80 7.74 3.39
CA LEU A 12 30.75 7.47 2.41
C LEU A 12 29.68 6.53 2.97
N ALA A 13 30.07 5.43 3.62
CA ALA A 13 29.13 4.50 4.24
C ALA A 13 28.25 5.19 5.29
N LYS A 14 28.84 6.05 6.14
CA LYS A 14 28.07 6.83 7.12
C LYS A 14 27.05 7.77 6.46
N LEU A 15 27.45 8.47 5.40
CA LEU A 15 26.55 9.36 4.68
C LEU A 15 25.40 8.60 4.00
N ASP A 16 25.66 7.41 3.48
CA ASP A 16 24.61 6.55 2.91
C ASP A 16 23.62 6.07 3.98
N ASP A 17 24.11 5.67 5.16
CA ASP A 17 23.26 5.29 6.30
C ASP A 17 22.42 6.47 6.81
N GLU A 18 23.02 7.65 6.91
CA GLU A 18 22.33 8.89 7.28
C GLU A 18 21.25 9.24 6.26
N LYS A 19 21.57 9.15 4.97
CA LYS A 19 20.61 9.36 3.89
C LYS A 19 19.43 8.38 3.96
N ALA A 20 19.70 7.09 4.18
CA ALA A 20 18.66 6.08 4.34
C ALA A 20 17.76 6.37 5.55
N THR A 21 18.36 6.79 6.67
CA THR A 21 17.63 7.17 7.88
C THR A 21 16.76 8.40 7.67
N LEU A 22 17.28 9.43 7.00
CA LEU A 22 16.52 10.63 6.66
C LEU A 22 15.36 10.31 5.71
N GLN A 23 15.58 9.46 4.71
CA GLN A 23 14.53 9.03 3.80
C GLN A 23 13.40 8.30 4.55
N ALA A 24 13.75 7.42 5.48
CA ALA A 24 12.76 6.73 6.31
C ALA A 24 11.95 7.71 7.19
N LYS A 25 12.62 8.73 7.76
CA LYS A 25 11.95 9.80 8.52
C LYS A 25 11.01 10.63 7.64
N ILE A 26 11.45 11.01 6.44
CA ILE A 26 10.62 11.73 5.46
C ILE A 26 9.36 10.91 5.15
N SER A 27 9.50 9.63 4.79
CA SER A 27 8.35 8.78 4.49
C SER A 27 7.40 8.60 5.68
N LYS A 28 7.92 8.59 6.91
CA LYS A 28 7.08 8.57 8.11
C LYS A 28 6.30 9.88 8.26
N ILE A 29 6.95 11.02 8.07
CA ILE A 29 6.32 12.35 8.16
C ILE A 29 5.26 12.50 7.07
N GLU A 30 5.55 12.12 5.83
CA GLU A 30 4.59 12.16 4.72
C GLU A 30 3.32 11.34 5.04
N LYS A 31 3.48 10.18 5.68
CA LYS A 31 2.34 9.37 6.14
C LYS A 31 1.55 10.11 7.22
N GLN A 32 2.24 10.67 8.22
CA GLN A 32 1.60 11.42 9.30
C GLN A 32 0.88 12.68 8.77
N GLU A 33 1.44 13.38 7.79
CA GLU A 33 0.79 14.51 7.11
C GLU A 33 -0.49 14.06 6.41
N SER A 34 -0.45 12.94 5.68
CA SER A 34 -1.64 12.38 5.05
C SER A 34 -2.71 12.01 6.08
N ASP A 35 -2.33 11.33 7.17
CA ASP A 35 -3.26 10.91 8.22
C ASP A 35 -3.89 12.14 8.92
N ALA A 36 -3.09 13.19 9.18
CA ALA A 36 -3.57 14.44 9.77
C ALA A 36 -4.51 15.21 8.84
N TYR A 37 -4.23 15.22 7.53
CA TYR A 37 -5.12 15.83 6.55
C TYR A 37 -6.49 15.13 6.50
N GLU A 38 -6.50 13.80 6.48
CA GLU A 38 -7.75 13.02 6.49
C GLU A 38 -8.51 13.23 7.82
N LEU A 39 -7.81 13.32 8.96
CA LEU A 39 -8.42 13.64 10.24
C LEU A 39 -9.04 15.05 10.26
N ALA A 40 -8.40 16.03 9.63
CA ALA A 40 -8.96 17.37 9.51
C ALA A 40 -10.27 17.36 8.70
N LEU A 41 -10.30 16.62 7.59
CA LEU A 41 -11.53 16.42 6.81
C LEU A 41 -12.63 15.75 7.64
N ALA A 42 -12.29 14.69 8.39
CA ALA A 42 -13.22 14.00 9.28
C ALA A 42 -13.73 14.89 10.43
N SER A 43 -12.94 15.90 10.82
CA SER A 43 -13.30 16.89 11.83
C SER A 43 -14.13 18.06 11.27
N GLY A 44 -14.53 18.00 10.00
CA GLY A 44 -15.43 18.98 9.37
C GLY A 44 -14.73 20.10 8.59
N TRP A 45 -13.41 20.08 8.46
CA TRP A 45 -12.72 21.05 7.60
C TRP A 45 -12.95 20.72 6.12
N SER A 46 -13.25 21.73 5.31
CA SER A 46 -13.34 21.55 3.87
C SER A 46 -11.95 21.51 3.22
N GLN A 47 -11.83 20.79 2.10
CA GLN A 47 -10.60 20.80 1.29
C GLN A 47 -10.19 22.22 0.86
N SER A 48 -11.18 23.09 0.60
CA SER A 48 -10.97 24.48 0.20
C SER A 48 -10.31 25.31 1.31
N GLU A 49 -10.73 25.12 2.57
CA GLU A 49 -10.13 25.81 3.72
C GLU A 49 -8.70 25.32 3.96
N LEU A 50 -8.47 24.01 3.92
CA LEU A 50 -7.13 23.44 4.04
C LEU A 50 -6.21 23.94 2.92
N LYS A 51 -6.70 24.02 1.68
CA LYS A 51 -5.96 24.55 0.54
C LYS A 51 -5.62 26.04 0.70
N LYS A 52 -6.55 26.86 1.21
CA LYS A 52 -6.28 28.29 1.52
C LYS A 52 -5.19 28.45 2.58
N MET A 53 -5.09 27.51 3.52
CA MET A 53 -4.03 27.48 4.53
C MET A 53 -2.72 26.84 4.03
N GLY A 54 -2.66 26.41 2.77
CA GLY A 54 -1.46 25.80 2.18
C GLY A 54 -1.33 24.29 2.42
N PHE A 55 -2.27 23.67 3.13
CA PHE A 55 -2.32 22.21 3.29
C PHE A 55 -2.96 21.59 2.06
N THR A 56 -2.12 21.16 1.12
CA THR A 56 -2.57 20.44 -0.07
C THR A 56 -2.24 18.96 0.07
N ARG A 57 -3.22 18.11 -0.25
CA ARG A 57 -3.01 16.67 -0.29
C ARG A 57 -1.99 16.38 -1.38
N LYS A 58 -0.75 16.04 -1.00
CA LYS A 58 0.23 15.52 -1.95
C LYS A 58 -0.24 14.13 -2.36
N THR A 59 -0.95 14.05 -3.49
CA THR A 59 -1.40 12.79 -4.08
C THR A 59 -0.20 12.03 -4.64
N GLY A 60 0.61 11.45 -3.75
CA GLY A 60 1.46 10.33 -4.12
C GLY A 60 0.57 9.11 -4.44
N PRO A 61 1.00 8.21 -5.36
CA PRO A 61 0.21 7.06 -5.74
C PRO A 61 -0.14 6.24 -4.50
N ARG A 62 -1.42 6.24 -4.13
CA ARG A 62 -1.99 5.43 -3.05
C ARG A 62 -1.76 3.97 -3.49
N ARG A 63 -0.70 3.33 -2.97
CA ARG A 63 -0.46 1.90 -3.19
C ARG A 63 -1.70 1.16 -2.71
N ALA A 64 -2.50 0.67 -3.66
CA ALA A 64 -3.68 -0.13 -3.38
C ALA A 64 -3.24 -1.29 -2.49
N LYS A 65 -3.80 -1.33 -1.28
CA LYS A 65 -3.59 -2.42 -0.33
C LYS A 65 -4.29 -3.62 -0.94
N LYS A 66 -3.53 -4.53 -1.57
CA LYS A 66 -4.04 -5.85 -1.98
C LYS A 66 -4.58 -6.52 -0.71
N THR A 67 -5.89 -6.57 -0.57
CA THR A 67 -6.57 -7.52 0.30
C THR A 67 -6.16 -8.90 -0.19
N LYS A 68 -5.45 -9.66 0.65
CA LYS A 68 -5.34 -11.10 0.48
C LYS A 68 -6.73 -11.64 0.80
N ASP A 69 -7.50 -11.94 -0.24
CA ASP A 69 -8.71 -12.74 -0.11
C ASP A 69 -8.31 -14.13 0.36
N ASP A 70 -8.56 -14.41 1.64
CA ASP A 70 -8.66 -15.76 2.17
C ASP A 70 -10.07 -16.27 1.82
N SER A 71 -10.22 -16.74 0.59
CA SER A 71 -11.47 -17.29 0.08
C SER A 71 -11.53 -18.79 0.42
N THR A 72 -11.89 -19.09 1.65
CA THR A 72 -12.31 -20.45 2.02
C THR A 72 -13.71 -20.68 1.43
N THR A 73 -13.78 -21.33 0.27
CA THR A 73 -15.04 -21.74 -0.35
C THR A 73 -15.62 -22.93 0.43
N ILE A 74 -16.66 -22.68 1.24
CA ILE A 74 -17.55 -23.75 1.73
C ILE A 74 -18.66 -23.92 0.69
N THR A 75 -18.68 -25.09 0.04
CA THR A 75 -19.74 -25.49 -0.90
C THR A 75 -20.87 -26.16 -0.12
N PRO A 76 -22.12 -25.67 -0.14
CA PRO A 76 -23.26 -26.44 0.32
C PRO A 76 -23.72 -27.39 -0.81
N ASN A 77 -23.62 -28.69 -0.55
CA ASN A 77 -24.22 -29.73 -1.39
C ASN A 77 -25.63 -30.02 -0.88
N ASN A 78 -26.67 -29.68 -1.65
CA ASN A 78 -28.00 -30.27 -1.44
C ASN A 78 -28.93 -30.15 -2.67
N GLY A 79 -29.32 -31.31 -3.23
CA GLY A 79 -30.68 -31.58 -3.72
C GLY A 79 -30.99 -31.50 -5.22
N GLN A 80 -31.11 -32.69 -5.84
CA GLN A 80 -32.19 -33.14 -6.77
C GLN A 80 -32.45 -32.36 -8.08
N GLU A 81 -32.87 -32.89 -9.22
CA GLU A 81 -33.12 -34.20 -9.86
C GLU A 81 -33.53 -33.81 -11.29
N ALA A 82 -33.12 -34.52 -12.35
CA ALA A 82 -33.94 -34.76 -13.55
C ALA A 82 -33.21 -35.59 -14.63
N SER A 83 -33.71 -36.81 -14.79
CA SER A 83 -34.04 -37.45 -16.07
C SER A 83 -32.92 -37.98 -16.98
N ALA A 84 -32.73 -39.30 -16.87
CA ALA A 84 -32.07 -40.13 -17.86
C ALA A 84 -32.75 -40.05 -19.24
N GLN A 85 -31.96 -39.85 -20.29
CA GLN A 85 -32.41 -40.00 -21.68
C GLN A 85 -31.49 -40.99 -22.42
N THR A 86 -32.06 -42.17 -22.65
CA THR A 86 -31.52 -43.30 -23.41
C THR A 86 -31.27 -42.91 -24.87
N THR A 87 -30.10 -43.24 -25.42
CA THR A 87 -29.81 -43.13 -26.86
C THR A 87 -29.75 -44.54 -27.48
N PRO A 88 -30.51 -44.85 -28.54
CA PRO A 88 -30.37 -46.13 -29.24
C PRO A 88 -29.20 -46.07 -30.22
N GLN A 89 -28.31 -47.07 -30.19
CA GLN A 89 -27.36 -47.32 -31.27
C GLN A 89 -28.10 -47.89 -32.48
N ARG A 90 -27.75 -47.37 -33.66
CA ARG A 90 -28.23 -47.80 -34.96
C ARG A 90 -27.05 -48.42 -35.72
N GLU A 91 -27.26 -49.68 -36.11
CA GLU A 91 -26.64 -50.50 -37.17
C GLU A 91 -25.11 -50.58 -37.29
#